data_AF-A0ABD3VTS9-F1
#
_entry.id   AF-A0ABD3VTS9-F1
#
_cell.length_a   1.000
_cell.length_b   1.000
_cell.length_c   1.000
_cell.angle_alpha   90.00
_cell.angle_beta   90.00
_cell.angle_gamma   90.00
#
_symmetry.space_group_name_H-M   'P 1'
#
loop_
_entity.id
_entity.type
_entity.pdbx_description
1 polymer ?
#
loop_
_entity_poly.entity_id
_entity_poly.type
_entity_poly.pdbx_seq_one_letter_code
_entity_poly.pdbx_strand_id
1 'polypeptide(L)'
;MYGSVLKLAARIHCTNIILCRNGLHLSATVAGPKVAVVLSGCGVYDGSEIHESSAIMVHLSRAQAETTIFAPDIMQMHTIDHGKGEPMKPDRNVLVESARIARGKVKDLTELHAELYDAVIFPGGFGAAKNLSTFAVDGTNMRVNPEVERVLREFHVSRKPIGLCCIAPVLAAKVIPGCEVTVGKEKDMIEPKKWPYGDTVEAVQKLGAKNIPLEANQHHVDKKNKIVTTPAFMCETALHNIFDGIGKMVDGVLKLVKLRT
;
A
#
# COMPACT_ATOMS: atom_id res chain seq x y z
N MET A 1 -21.96 -16.36 -23.88
CA MET A 1 -21.45 -15.04 -24.35
C MET A 1 -20.50 -14.35 -23.34
N TYR A 2 -19.70 -15.11 -22.56
CA TYR A 2 -18.74 -14.55 -21.58
C TYR A 2 -17.26 -14.88 -21.87
N GLY A 3 -16.96 -15.48 -23.03
CA GLY A 3 -15.61 -15.96 -23.38
C GLY A 3 -14.78 -15.08 -24.31
N SER A 4 -15.32 -13.95 -24.79
CA SER A 4 -14.69 -13.13 -25.84
C SER A 4 -13.98 -11.87 -25.33
N VAL A 5 -14.30 -11.36 -24.14
CA VAL A 5 -13.66 -10.14 -23.59
C VAL A 5 -12.27 -10.43 -23.01
N LEU A 6 -11.99 -11.66 -22.53
CA LEU A 6 -10.68 -12.04 -22.01
C LEU A 6 -9.59 -12.16 -23.09
N LYS A 7 -9.95 -12.33 -24.37
CA LYS A 7 -8.96 -12.55 -25.45
C LYS A 7 -8.35 -11.26 -26.02
N LEU A 8 -8.92 -10.09 -25.73
CA LEU A 8 -8.43 -8.83 -26.28
C LEU A 8 -7.28 -8.20 -25.46
N ALA A 9 -7.02 -8.67 -24.24
CA ALA A 9 -5.99 -8.12 -23.36
C ALA A 9 -4.59 -8.77 -23.52
N ALA A 10 -4.43 -9.77 -24.39
CA ALA A 10 -3.22 -10.62 -24.46
C ALA A 10 -2.35 -10.42 -25.71
N ARG A 11 -2.46 -9.31 -26.45
CA ARG A 11 -1.59 -9.02 -27.60
C ARG A 11 -1.15 -7.56 -27.66
N ILE A 12 -0.20 -7.21 -26.81
CA ILE A 12 0.77 -6.15 -27.10
C ILE A 12 2.15 -6.72 -26.70
N HIS A 13 2.70 -7.57 -27.56
CA HIS A 13 4.15 -7.79 -27.64
C HIS A 13 4.64 -6.79 -28.69
N CYS A 14 5.26 -5.69 -28.25
CA CYS A 14 6.08 -4.89 -29.14
C CYS A 14 7.46 -5.54 -29.22
N THR A 15 7.66 -6.33 -30.27
CA THR A 15 8.98 -6.63 -30.83
C THR A 15 9.62 -5.33 -31.30
N ASN A 16 10.63 -4.85 -30.57
CA ASN A 16 11.61 -3.91 -31.10
C ASN A 16 12.94 -4.66 -31.26
N ILE A 17 13.17 -5.21 -32.45
CA ILE A 17 14.52 -5.57 -32.91
C ILE A 17 14.94 -4.45 -33.86
N ILE A 18 15.72 -3.50 -33.33
CA ILE A 18 16.48 -2.55 -34.14
C ILE A 18 17.86 -3.18 -34.32
N LEU A 19 18.12 -3.72 -35.51
CA LEU A 19 19.45 -4.09 -35.97
C LEU A 19 20.21 -2.81 -36.34
N CYS A 20 20.95 -2.25 -35.40
CA CYS A 20 21.98 -1.26 -35.69
C CYS A 20 23.36 -1.90 -35.45
N ARG A 21 24.15 -1.99 -36.53
CA ARG A 21 25.54 -2.45 -36.52
C ARG A 21 26.43 -1.42 -35.81
N ASN A 22 27.43 -1.93 -35.10
CA ASN A 22 28.59 -1.28 -34.48
C ASN A 22 28.43 -0.80 -33.02
N GLY A 23 29.08 -1.55 -32.12
CA GLY A 23 29.27 -1.23 -30.71
C GLY A 23 28.45 -2.13 -29.78
N LEU A 24 29.03 -3.27 -29.35
CA LEU A 24 28.51 -4.01 -28.20
C LEU A 24 28.79 -3.19 -26.93
N HIS A 25 27.95 -2.19 -26.65
CA HIS A 25 27.71 -1.77 -25.27
C HIS A 25 26.66 -2.74 -24.71
N LEU A 26 27.13 -3.79 -24.03
CA LEU A 26 26.32 -4.51 -23.05
C LEU A 26 26.03 -3.53 -21.91
N SER A 27 24.99 -2.71 -22.09
CA SER A 27 24.33 -2.06 -20.97
C SER A 27 23.64 -3.18 -20.20
N ALA A 28 24.28 -3.68 -19.15
CA ALA A 28 23.59 -4.47 -18.15
C ALA A 28 22.50 -3.54 -17.58
N THR A 29 21.27 -3.69 -18.05
CA THR A 29 20.12 -3.06 -17.40
C THR A 29 20.08 -3.65 -16.00
N VAL A 30 20.57 -2.89 -15.02
CA VAL A 30 20.42 -3.24 -13.61
C VAL A 30 18.91 -3.32 -13.39
N ALA A 31 18.40 -4.52 -13.17
CA ALA A 31 16.99 -4.72 -12.88
C ALA A 31 16.62 -3.85 -11.67
N GLY A 32 15.56 -3.05 -11.81
CA GLY A 32 15.13 -2.18 -10.73
C GLY A 32 14.69 -2.96 -9.48
N PRO A 33 14.53 -2.29 -8.33
CA PRO A 33 14.10 -2.94 -7.09
C PRO A 33 12.80 -3.71 -7.27
N LYS A 34 12.73 -4.94 -6.72
CA LYS A 34 11.49 -5.72 -6.66
C LYS A 34 10.64 -5.23 -5.49
N VAL A 35 9.45 -4.72 -5.77
CA VAL A 35 8.56 -4.17 -4.72
C VAL A 35 7.24 -4.94 -4.71
N ALA A 36 6.88 -5.46 -3.53
CA ALA A 36 5.57 -6.04 -3.29
C ALA A 36 4.57 -4.93 -2.92
N VAL A 37 3.36 -4.98 -3.46
CA VAL A 37 2.25 -4.11 -3.05
C VAL A 37 1.11 -4.99 -2.54
N VAL A 38 0.69 -4.79 -1.30
CA VAL A 38 -0.36 -5.60 -0.67
C VAL A 38 -1.67 -4.81 -0.63
N LEU A 39 -2.67 -5.29 -1.35
CA LEU A 39 -4.01 -4.71 -1.43
C LEU A 39 -4.99 -5.41 -0.48
N SER A 40 -6.14 -4.76 -0.27
CA SER A 40 -7.17 -5.19 0.69
C SER A 40 -8.59 -5.22 0.12
N GLY A 41 -8.72 -5.18 -1.21
CA GLY A 41 -9.98 -5.08 -1.96
C GLY A 41 -9.88 -4.00 -3.05
N CYS A 42 -11.00 -3.41 -3.48
CA CYS A 42 -11.02 -2.35 -4.51
C CYS A 42 -12.13 -1.32 -4.25
N GLY A 43 -11.84 -0.33 -3.40
CA GLY A 43 -12.79 0.70 -2.98
C GLY A 43 -12.46 1.21 -1.58
N VAL A 44 -12.52 2.52 -1.35
CA VAL A 44 -12.06 3.11 -0.08
C VAL A 44 -12.82 2.57 1.13
N TYR A 45 -14.13 2.29 1.03
CA TYR A 45 -14.93 1.93 2.20
C TYR A 45 -14.85 0.46 2.60
N ASP A 46 -14.41 -0.42 1.71
CA ASP A 46 -14.38 -1.87 1.93
C ASP A 46 -13.13 -2.60 1.41
N GLY A 47 -12.17 -1.85 0.86
CA GLY A 47 -10.92 -2.36 0.32
C GLY A 47 -9.81 -1.32 0.31
N SER A 48 -8.90 -1.44 -0.65
CA SER A 48 -7.83 -0.47 -0.85
C SER A 48 -8.35 0.80 -1.50
N GLU A 49 -7.84 1.95 -1.06
CA GLU A 49 -8.10 3.24 -1.69
C GLU A 49 -7.49 3.22 -3.11
N ILE A 50 -8.32 3.51 -4.11
CA ILE A 50 -7.99 3.27 -5.53
C ILE A 50 -6.97 4.28 -6.03
N HIS A 51 -7.10 5.55 -5.62
CA HIS A 51 -6.18 6.61 -6.01
C HIS A 51 -4.79 6.45 -5.37
N GLU A 52 -4.71 6.03 -4.11
CA GLU A 52 -3.47 5.73 -3.40
C GLU A 52 -2.76 4.56 -4.06
N SER A 53 -3.50 3.48 -4.33
CA SER A 53 -2.97 2.30 -5.02
C SER A 53 -2.45 2.67 -6.41
N SER A 54 -3.21 3.48 -7.16
CA SER A 54 -2.80 3.99 -8.47
C SER A 54 -1.54 4.87 -8.37
N ALA A 55 -1.48 5.80 -7.42
CA ALA A 55 -0.34 6.69 -7.21
C ALA A 55 0.94 5.91 -6.85
N ILE A 56 0.84 4.90 -5.96
CA ILE A 56 1.95 4.01 -5.63
C ILE A 56 2.47 3.31 -6.90
N MET A 57 1.58 2.72 -7.70
CA MET A 57 1.96 2.03 -8.94
C MET A 57 2.63 2.97 -9.95
N VAL A 58 2.12 4.19 -10.10
CA VAL A 58 2.69 5.22 -10.99
C VAL A 58 4.11 5.59 -10.56
N HIS A 59 4.33 5.84 -9.27
CA HIS A 59 5.65 6.25 -8.77
C HIS A 59 6.66 5.10 -8.78
N LEU A 60 6.25 3.87 -8.45
CA LEU A 60 7.09 2.68 -8.63
C LEU A 60 7.49 2.48 -10.10
N SER A 61 6.54 2.66 -11.02
CA SER A 61 6.81 2.56 -12.46
C SER A 61 7.78 3.64 -12.95
N ARG A 62 7.65 4.89 -12.47
CA ARG A 62 8.60 5.97 -12.78
C ARG A 62 10.01 5.67 -12.31
N ALA A 63 10.13 5.01 -11.17
CA ALA A 63 11.41 4.57 -10.62
C ALA A 63 11.93 3.25 -11.21
N GLN A 64 11.26 2.71 -12.25
CA GLN A 64 11.63 1.46 -12.92
C GLN A 64 11.67 0.24 -11.97
N ALA A 65 10.92 0.28 -10.87
CA ALA A 65 10.79 -0.84 -9.95
C ALA A 65 9.97 -1.99 -10.58
N GLU A 66 10.35 -3.23 -10.28
CA GLU A 66 9.60 -4.41 -10.66
C GLU A 66 8.52 -4.69 -9.61
N THR A 67 7.27 -4.36 -9.92
CA THR A 67 6.17 -4.46 -8.95
C THR A 67 5.39 -5.77 -9.08
N THR A 68 5.15 -6.45 -7.95
CA THR A 68 4.17 -7.55 -7.86
C THR A 68 3.08 -7.19 -6.86
N ILE A 69 1.81 -7.44 -7.23
CA ILE A 69 0.66 -7.13 -6.39
C ILE A 69 0.17 -8.41 -5.71
N PHE A 70 -0.16 -8.29 -4.43
CA PHE A 70 -0.66 -9.36 -3.58
C PHE A 70 -1.94 -8.94 -2.86
N ALA A 71 -2.77 -9.89 -2.49
CA ALA A 71 -3.92 -9.67 -1.61
C ALA A 71 -4.29 -11.00 -0.92
N PRO A 72 -4.81 -10.98 0.32
CA PRO A 72 -5.24 -12.22 0.97
C PRO A 72 -6.50 -12.79 0.31
N ASP A 73 -6.54 -14.11 0.08
CA ASP A 73 -7.74 -14.79 -0.42
C ASP A 73 -8.77 -15.02 0.70
N ILE A 74 -9.46 -13.95 1.08
CA ILE A 74 -10.47 -13.94 2.15
C ILE A 74 -11.71 -13.15 1.72
N MET A 75 -12.85 -13.39 2.38
CA MET A 75 -14.01 -12.52 2.23
C MET A 75 -13.75 -11.15 2.88
N GLN A 76 -14.22 -10.09 2.22
CA GLN A 76 -14.29 -8.76 2.84
C GLN A 76 -15.19 -8.82 4.07
N MET A 77 -14.89 -8.01 5.10
CA MET A 77 -15.75 -7.88 6.27
C MET A 77 -17.18 -7.44 5.88
N HIS A 78 -17.28 -6.44 5.00
CA HIS A 78 -18.52 -5.99 4.38
C HIS A 78 -18.24 -5.59 2.93
N THR A 79 -19.25 -5.66 2.06
CA THR A 79 -19.24 -4.96 0.76
C THR A 79 -20.07 -3.70 0.89
N ILE A 80 -19.56 -2.57 0.39
CA ILE A 80 -20.19 -1.26 0.55
C ILE A 80 -20.61 -0.70 -0.81
N ASP A 81 -21.87 -0.28 -0.93
CA ASP A 81 -22.31 0.60 -2.00
C ASP A 81 -21.71 1.98 -1.76
N HIS A 82 -20.68 2.34 -2.53
CA HIS A 82 -19.96 3.60 -2.35
C HIS A 82 -20.80 4.83 -2.71
N GLY A 83 -21.88 4.68 -3.50
CA GLY A 83 -22.79 5.79 -3.81
C GLY A 83 -23.72 6.12 -2.64
N LYS A 84 -24.00 5.14 -1.77
CA LYS A 84 -24.87 5.30 -0.59
C LYS A 84 -24.12 5.34 0.73
N GLY A 85 -22.90 4.81 0.78
CA GLY A 85 -22.14 4.62 2.02
C GLY A 85 -22.67 3.47 2.90
N GLU A 86 -23.46 2.56 2.34
CA GLU A 86 -24.18 1.53 3.10
C GLU A 86 -23.72 0.10 2.71
N PRO A 87 -23.77 -0.86 3.65
CA PRO A 87 -23.53 -2.27 3.34
C PRO A 87 -24.49 -2.83 2.30
N MET A 88 -23.96 -3.66 1.41
CA MET A 88 -24.73 -4.41 0.41
C MET A 88 -24.31 -5.89 0.37
N LYS A 89 -25.18 -6.74 -0.18
CA LYS A 89 -24.93 -8.18 -0.38
C LYS A 89 -24.96 -8.57 -1.87
N PRO A 90 -24.32 -9.68 -2.27
CA PRO A 90 -23.47 -10.55 -1.45
C PRO A 90 -22.13 -9.89 -1.10
N ASP A 91 -21.46 -10.42 -0.07
CA ASP A 91 -20.08 -9.99 0.21
C ASP A 91 -19.14 -10.45 -0.92
N ARG A 92 -18.04 -9.72 -1.11
CA ARG A 92 -17.03 -10.00 -2.13
C ARG A 92 -15.73 -10.49 -1.51
N ASN A 93 -14.89 -11.12 -2.33
CA ASN A 93 -13.58 -11.62 -1.94
C ASN A 93 -12.50 -10.56 -2.19
N VAL A 94 -11.59 -10.40 -1.22
CA VAL A 94 -10.51 -9.41 -1.22
C VAL A 94 -9.57 -9.59 -2.41
N LEU A 95 -9.06 -10.80 -2.64
CA LEU A 95 -8.15 -11.11 -3.75
C LEU A 95 -8.83 -10.86 -5.11
N VAL A 96 -10.07 -11.33 -5.28
CA VAL A 96 -10.85 -11.16 -6.50
C VAL A 96 -11.08 -9.68 -6.81
N GLU A 97 -11.46 -8.88 -5.82
CA GLU A 97 -11.71 -7.45 -6.05
C GLU A 97 -10.40 -6.68 -6.26
N SER A 98 -9.32 -7.02 -5.56
CA SER A 98 -7.99 -6.45 -5.79
C SER A 98 -7.44 -6.73 -7.19
N ALA A 99 -7.87 -7.82 -7.85
CA ALA A 99 -7.52 -8.10 -9.24
C ALA A 99 -7.99 -7.00 -10.21
N ARG A 100 -9.00 -6.19 -9.83
CA ARG A 100 -9.47 -5.04 -10.62
C ARG A 100 -8.39 -3.97 -10.72
N ILE A 101 -7.80 -3.58 -9.58
CA ILE A 101 -6.67 -2.63 -9.52
C ILE A 101 -5.46 -3.21 -10.25
N ALA A 102 -5.17 -4.50 -10.01
CA ALA A 102 -4.01 -5.19 -10.58
C ALA A 102 -4.13 -5.57 -12.06
N ARG A 103 -5.28 -5.30 -12.71
CA ARG A 103 -5.59 -5.74 -14.08
C ARG A 103 -5.36 -7.25 -14.28
N GLY A 104 -5.78 -8.04 -13.30
CA GLY A 104 -5.64 -9.50 -13.25
C GLY A 104 -4.28 -10.02 -12.78
N LYS A 105 -3.28 -9.16 -12.54
CA LYS A 105 -1.93 -9.55 -12.10
C LYS A 105 -1.77 -9.45 -10.58
N VAL A 106 -2.60 -10.17 -9.84
CA VAL A 106 -2.54 -10.26 -8.37
C VAL A 106 -2.29 -11.71 -7.96
N LYS A 107 -1.50 -11.90 -6.91
CA LYS A 107 -1.22 -13.21 -6.30
C LYS A 107 -1.81 -13.30 -4.89
N ASP A 108 -1.97 -14.53 -4.40
CA ASP A 108 -2.32 -14.74 -3.00
C ASP A 108 -1.18 -14.22 -2.11
N LEU A 109 -1.53 -13.52 -1.03
CA LEU A 109 -0.59 -13.03 -0.02
C LEU A 109 0.26 -14.15 0.59
N THR A 110 -0.24 -15.39 0.64
CA THR A 110 0.55 -16.55 1.11
C THR A 110 1.81 -16.80 0.27
N GLU A 111 1.85 -16.35 -0.99
CA GLU A 111 3.01 -16.48 -1.88
C GLU A 111 4.07 -15.38 -1.65
N LEU A 112 3.77 -14.35 -0.84
CA LEU A 112 4.71 -13.26 -0.58
C LEU A 112 5.70 -13.67 0.51
N HIS A 113 6.95 -13.87 0.11
CA HIS A 113 8.09 -14.08 1.01
C HIS A 113 9.09 -12.94 0.89
N ALA A 114 9.52 -12.39 2.03
CA ALA A 114 10.39 -11.21 2.03
C ALA A 114 11.71 -11.43 1.31
N GLU A 115 12.23 -12.65 1.23
CA GLU A 115 13.48 -12.98 0.53
C GLU A 115 13.46 -12.66 -0.98
N LEU A 116 12.29 -12.75 -1.62
CA LEU A 116 12.11 -12.58 -3.07
C LEU A 116 11.97 -11.11 -3.52
N TYR A 117 11.74 -10.21 -2.56
CA TYR A 117 11.43 -8.79 -2.80
C TYR A 117 12.39 -7.89 -2.03
N ASP A 118 12.56 -6.66 -2.47
CA ASP A 118 13.45 -5.69 -1.83
C ASP A 118 12.68 -4.75 -0.89
N ALA A 119 11.37 -4.58 -1.10
CA ALA A 119 10.49 -3.75 -0.26
C ALA A 119 9.03 -4.22 -0.33
N VAL A 120 8.21 -3.78 0.63
CA VAL A 120 6.75 -3.98 0.61
C VAL A 120 6.02 -2.65 0.88
N ILE A 121 4.90 -2.41 0.19
CA ILE A 121 4.07 -1.23 0.36
C ILE A 121 2.61 -1.63 0.57
N PHE A 122 1.95 -0.98 1.54
CA PHE A 122 0.54 -1.12 1.87
C PHE A 122 -0.18 0.21 1.62
N PRO A 123 -1.04 0.32 0.58
CA PRO A 123 -1.98 1.43 0.47
C PRO A 123 -2.97 1.42 1.64
N GLY A 124 -3.61 2.56 1.88
CA GLY A 124 -4.71 2.65 2.83
C GLY A 124 -6.04 2.24 2.24
N GLY A 125 -7.09 2.96 2.66
CA GLY A 125 -8.49 2.53 2.53
C GLY A 125 -8.93 1.72 3.74
N PHE A 126 -10.24 1.71 4.01
CA PHE A 126 -10.82 1.01 5.16
C PHE A 126 -10.61 -0.51 5.09
N GLY A 127 -10.30 -1.10 3.93
CA GLY A 127 -9.88 -2.49 3.84
C GLY A 127 -8.61 -2.79 4.66
N ALA A 128 -7.70 -1.84 4.83
CA ALA A 128 -6.56 -2.03 5.74
C ALA A 128 -7.01 -2.16 7.21
N ALA A 129 -8.06 -1.44 7.60
CA ALA A 129 -8.64 -1.46 8.94
C ALA A 129 -9.72 -2.56 9.15
N LYS A 130 -10.27 -3.14 8.08
CA LYS A 130 -11.37 -4.12 8.11
C LYS A 130 -10.98 -5.53 7.68
N ASN A 131 -10.07 -5.65 6.71
CA ASN A 131 -9.72 -6.92 6.06
C ASN A 131 -8.28 -7.34 6.40
N LEU A 132 -7.32 -6.40 6.36
CA LEU A 132 -5.94 -6.66 6.78
C LEU A 132 -5.78 -6.64 8.30
N SER A 133 -6.77 -6.10 9.01
CA SER A 133 -6.87 -6.08 10.46
C SER A 133 -8.33 -5.91 10.89
N THR A 134 -8.56 -5.92 12.20
CA THR A 134 -9.87 -5.60 12.79
C THR A 134 -9.93 -4.18 13.38
N PHE A 135 -9.01 -3.28 13.05
CA PHE A 135 -8.92 -1.93 13.62
C PHE A 135 -10.21 -1.12 13.56
N ALA A 136 -10.96 -1.21 12.45
CA ALA A 136 -12.21 -0.48 12.28
C ALA A 136 -13.30 -0.85 13.29
N VAL A 137 -13.19 -2.03 13.91
CA VAL A 137 -14.21 -2.56 14.85
C VAL A 137 -13.63 -2.65 16.27
N ASP A 138 -12.39 -3.12 16.39
CA ASP A 138 -11.75 -3.41 17.68
C ASP A 138 -10.85 -2.26 18.18
N GLY A 139 -10.61 -1.23 17.36
CA GLY A 139 -9.73 -0.11 17.70
C GLY A 139 -8.34 -0.56 18.14
N THR A 140 -7.86 -0.09 19.29
CA THR A 140 -6.54 -0.46 19.84
C THR A 140 -6.44 -1.94 20.26
N ASN A 141 -7.57 -2.63 20.44
CA ASN A 141 -7.62 -4.07 20.69
C ASN A 141 -7.55 -4.91 19.42
N MET A 142 -7.31 -4.27 18.26
CA MET A 142 -7.21 -4.94 16.96
C MET A 142 -6.29 -6.15 16.95
N ARG A 143 -6.64 -7.07 16.04
CA ARG A 143 -5.76 -8.11 15.53
C ARG A 143 -5.39 -7.76 14.09
N VAL A 144 -4.18 -8.11 13.68
CA VAL A 144 -3.75 -8.06 12.28
C VAL A 144 -4.02 -9.43 11.67
N ASN A 145 -4.40 -9.48 10.39
CA ASN A 145 -4.53 -10.73 9.67
C ASN A 145 -3.19 -11.52 9.75
N PRO A 146 -3.20 -12.83 10.05
CA PRO A 146 -1.96 -13.59 10.29
C PRO A 146 -0.93 -13.51 9.15
N GLU A 147 -1.39 -13.54 7.89
CA GLU A 147 -0.49 -13.43 6.74
C GLU A 147 0.08 -12.02 6.58
N VAL A 148 -0.70 -10.99 6.89
CA VAL A 148 -0.22 -9.60 6.91
C VAL A 148 0.81 -9.40 8.02
N GLU A 149 0.56 -9.95 9.21
CA GLU A 149 1.50 -9.92 10.33
C GLU A 149 2.80 -10.64 9.96
N ARG A 150 2.71 -11.84 9.37
CA ARG A 150 3.87 -12.59 8.87
C ARG A 150 4.70 -11.73 7.91
N VAL A 151 4.07 -11.16 6.88
CA VAL A 151 4.76 -10.31 5.88
C VAL A 151 5.45 -9.12 6.55
N LEU A 152 4.76 -8.38 7.42
CA LEU A 152 5.37 -7.24 8.13
C LEU A 152 6.58 -7.67 8.97
N ARG A 153 6.49 -8.80 9.68
CA ARG A 153 7.60 -9.33 10.48
C ARG A 153 8.77 -9.78 9.62
N GLU A 154 8.52 -10.51 8.53
CA GLU A 154 9.57 -10.99 7.62
C GLU A 154 10.36 -9.83 7.00
N PHE A 155 9.67 -8.80 6.48
CA PHE A 155 10.34 -7.62 5.92
C PHE A 155 11.12 -6.84 6.99
N HIS A 156 10.56 -6.69 8.19
CA HIS A 156 11.22 -6.00 9.29
C HIS A 156 12.50 -6.72 9.76
N VAL A 157 12.42 -8.04 10.02
CA VAL A 157 13.57 -8.87 10.43
C VAL A 157 14.64 -8.90 9.34
N SER A 158 14.22 -8.98 8.07
CA SER A 158 15.13 -8.93 6.91
C SER A 158 15.73 -7.55 6.64
N ARG A 159 15.38 -6.53 7.45
CA ARG A 159 15.83 -5.14 7.29
C ARG A 159 15.52 -4.59 5.89
N LYS A 160 14.35 -4.94 5.35
CA LYS A 160 13.82 -4.47 4.07
C LYS A 160 12.74 -3.41 4.33
N PRO A 161 12.71 -2.31 3.57
CA PRO A 161 11.81 -1.21 3.85
C PRO A 161 10.32 -1.56 3.66
N ILE A 162 9.50 -0.98 4.53
CA ILE A 162 8.05 -1.10 4.56
C ILE A 162 7.45 0.29 4.34
N GLY A 163 6.64 0.46 3.29
CA GLY A 163 5.87 1.67 3.03
C GLY A 163 4.41 1.50 3.45
N LEU A 164 3.82 2.46 4.17
CA LEU A 164 2.38 2.44 4.48
C LEU A 164 1.79 3.85 4.36
N CYS A 165 0.62 4.01 3.75
CA CYS A 165 -0.05 5.32 3.70
C CYS A 165 -1.46 5.29 4.28
N CYS A 166 -1.97 6.48 4.61
CA CYS A 166 -3.32 6.68 5.13
C CYS A 166 -3.52 5.94 6.46
N ILE A 167 -4.49 5.02 6.54
CA ILE A 167 -4.78 4.27 7.77
C ILE A 167 -3.88 3.04 7.94
N ALA A 168 -3.21 2.55 6.88
CA ALA A 168 -2.37 1.36 6.93
C ALA A 168 -1.23 1.39 7.99
N PRO A 169 -0.64 2.54 8.40
CA PRO A 169 0.35 2.59 9.47
C PRO A 169 -0.08 1.98 10.82
N VAL A 170 -1.39 1.82 11.10
CA VAL A 170 -1.86 1.11 12.31
C VAL A 170 -1.39 -0.36 12.34
N LEU A 171 -1.20 -0.97 11.16
CA LEU A 171 -0.67 -2.33 11.03
C LEU A 171 0.77 -2.40 11.56
N ALA A 172 1.62 -1.46 11.13
CA ALA A 172 3.00 -1.37 11.59
C ALA A 172 3.06 -1.04 13.09
N ALA A 173 2.22 -0.10 13.56
CA ALA A 173 2.14 0.25 14.97
C ALA A 173 1.84 -0.95 15.87
N LYS A 174 0.91 -1.83 15.44
CA LYS A 174 0.57 -3.06 16.17
C LYS A 174 1.67 -4.12 16.14
N VAL A 175 2.33 -4.30 14.98
CA VAL A 175 3.24 -5.44 14.74
C VAL A 175 4.69 -5.15 15.14
N ILE A 176 5.11 -3.89 15.08
CA ILE A 176 6.50 -3.44 15.26
C ILE A 176 6.56 -2.41 16.42
N PRO A 177 6.67 -2.88 17.68
CA PRO A 177 6.66 -1.99 18.85
C PRO A 177 7.76 -0.92 18.80
N GLY A 178 7.43 0.31 19.18
CA GLY A 178 8.37 1.42 19.25
C GLY A 178 8.77 2.00 17.90
N CYS A 179 8.05 1.69 16.82
CA CYS A 179 8.26 2.34 15.54
C CYS A 179 7.73 3.78 15.52
N GLU A 180 8.27 4.58 14.61
CA GLU A 180 7.73 5.89 14.26
C GLU A 180 6.93 5.81 12.96
N VAL A 181 5.73 6.38 12.94
CA VAL A 181 4.85 6.45 11.78
C VAL A 181 4.20 7.82 11.69
N THR A 182 3.60 8.16 10.55
CA THR A 182 2.62 9.24 10.47
C THR A 182 1.30 8.70 9.96
N VAL A 183 0.22 9.06 10.63
CA VAL A 183 -1.16 9.00 10.10
C VAL A 183 -1.72 10.41 9.86
N GLY A 184 -0.85 11.43 9.92
CA GLY A 184 -1.22 12.84 9.86
C GLY A 184 -1.26 13.52 11.21
N LYS A 185 -2.21 14.44 11.37
CA LYS A 185 -2.38 15.27 12.57
C LYS A 185 -3.67 14.94 13.30
N GLU A 186 -3.73 15.38 14.55
CA GLU A 186 -4.95 15.35 15.36
C GLU A 186 -6.01 16.27 14.76
N LYS A 187 -7.26 16.15 15.24
CA LYS A 187 -8.35 17.04 14.82
C LYS A 187 -7.98 18.49 15.11
N ASP A 188 -8.13 19.32 14.09
CA ASP A 188 -7.96 20.76 14.21
C ASP A 188 -9.25 21.38 14.80
N MET A 189 -9.13 22.18 15.85
CA MET A 189 -10.30 22.81 16.49
C MET A 189 -10.91 23.96 15.66
N ILE A 190 -10.12 24.53 14.73
CA ILE A 190 -10.51 25.62 13.83
C ILE A 190 -11.03 25.03 12.51
N GLU A 191 -10.35 24.02 11.98
CA GLU A 191 -10.72 23.33 10.74
C GLU A 191 -11.02 21.83 10.99
N PRO A 192 -12.11 21.48 11.70
CA PRO A 192 -12.37 20.10 12.14
C PRO A 192 -12.57 19.11 10.99
N LYS A 193 -12.86 19.61 9.79
CA LYS A 193 -12.99 18.80 8.57
C LYS A 193 -11.66 18.49 7.90
N LYS A 194 -10.56 19.19 8.23
CA LYS A 194 -9.26 18.99 7.60
C LYS A 194 -8.67 17.61 7.93
N TRP A 195 -8.86 17.15 9.16
CA TRP A 195 -8.39 15.85 9.65
C TRP A 195 -9.55 15.02 10.19
N PRO A 196 -10.43 14.49 9.33
CA PRO A 196 -11.64 13.80 9.75
C PRO A 196 -11.37 12.54 10.59
N TYR A 197 -10.17 11.97 10.45
CA TYR A 197 -9.72 10.77 11.18
C TYR A 197 -8.60 11.06 12.19
N GLY A 198 -8.51 12.30 12.69
CA GLY A 198 -7.42 12.73 13.59
C GLY A 198 -7.29 11.93 14.89
N ASP A 199 -8.37 11.28 15.36
CA ASP A 199 -8.34 10.42 16.56
C ASP A 199 -7.41 9.19 16.38
N THR A 200 -7.07 8.84 15.12
CA THR A 200 -6.11 7.77 14.80
C THR A 200 -4.73 8.05 15.40
N VAL A 201 -4.36 9.32 15.60
CA VAL A 201 -3.08 9.70 16.23
C VAL A 201 -2.95 9.10 17.63
N GLU A 202 -3.99 9.23 18.46
CA GLU A 202 -4.00 8.67 19.81
C GLU A 202 -4.01 7.13 19.77
N ALA A 203 -4.74 6.54 18.83
CA ALA A 203 -4.79 5.10 18.65
C ALA A 203 -3.40 4.51 18.32
N VAL A 204 -2.65 5.15 17.43
CA VAL A 204 -1.26 4.78 17.09
C VAL A 204 -0.35 4.81 18.32
N GLN A 205 -0.50 5.82 19.19
CA GLN A 205 0.25 5.92 20.44
C GLN A 205 -0.07 4.78 21.40
N LYS A 206 -1.36 4.47 21.57
CA LYS A 206 -1.83 3.35 22.40
C LYS A 206 -1.40 1.98 21.86
N LEU A 207 -1.21 1.85 20.55
CA LEU A 207 -0.66 0.65 19.91
C LEU A 207 0.85 0.49 20.12
N GLY A 208 1.54 1.48 20.71
CA GLY A 208 2.96 1.42 21.05
C GLY A 208 3.90 2.04 20.01
N ALA A 209 3.36 2.82 19.07
CA ALA A 209 4.15 3.57 18.09
C ALA A 209 4.09 5.08 18.35
N LYS A 210 5.03 5.83 17.79
CA LYS A 210 5.06 7.30 17.87
C LYS A 210 4.49 7.88 16.58
N ASN A 211 3.42 8.67 16.69
CA ASN A 211 2.93 9.46 15.56
C ASN A 211 3.81 10.70 15.34
N ILE A 212 4.24 10.93 14.10
CA ILE A 212 4.94 12.13 13.66
C ILE A 212 3.93 13.02 12.90
N PRO A 213 3.53 14.18 13.43
CA PRO A 213 2.50 15.01 12.81
C PRO A 213 3.02 15.64 11.51
N LEU A 214 2.37 15.32 10.39
CA LEU A 214 2.77 15.77 9.05
C LEU A 214 1.55 16.16 8.21
N GLU A 215 1.76 17.06 7.24
CA GLU A 215 0.77 17.40 6.22
C GLU A 215 0.68 16.30 5.13
N ALA A 216 -0.41 16.31 4.37
CA ALA A 216 -0.71 15.28 3.36
C ALA A 216 0.38 15.11 2.28
N ASN A 217 1.10 16.19 1.94
CA ASN A 217 2.16 16.18 0.93
C ASN A 217 3.55 15.85 1.48
N GLN A 218 3.64 15.37 2.73
CA GLN A 218 4.86 15.01 3.42
C GLN A 218 4.91 13.50 3.71
N HIS A 219 6.09 13.01 4.10
CA HIS A 219 6.30 11.62 4.52
C HIS A 219 7.27 11.58 5.70
N HIS A 220 7.17 10.56 6.54
CA HIS A 220 8.14 10.26 7.60
C HIS A 220 8.96 9.03 7.24
N VAL A 221 10.22 9.01 7.70
CA VAL A 221 11.13 7.86 7.57
C VAL A 221 11.66 7.48 8.95
N ASP A 222 11.16 6.38 9.49
CA ASP A 222 11.79 5.69 10.61
C ASP A 222 13.00 4.90 10.10
N LYS A 223 14.18 5.52 10.18
CA LYS A 223 15.44 4.90 9.72
C LYS A 223 15.80 3.65 10.52
N LYS A 224 15.43 3.60 11.82
CA LYS A 224 15.75 2.48 12.70
C LYS A 224 14.98 1.24 12.26
N ASN A 225 13.69 1.38 12.00
CA ASN A 225 12.82 0.26 11.63
C ASN A 225 12.63 0.08 10.11
N LYS A 226 13.15 1.03 9.31
CA LYS A 226 12.98 1.13 7.85
C LYS A 226 11.50 1.21 7.43
N ILE A 227 10.74 2.02 8.16
CA ILE A 227 9.33 2.26 7.90
C ILE A 227 9.16 3.65 7.31
N VAL A 228 8.43 3.74 6.20
CA VAL A 228 8.16 5.00 5.51
C VAL A 228 6.66 5.20 5.43
N THR A 229 6.17 6.34 5.89
CA THR A 229 4.72 6.58 5.97
C THR A 229 4.32 7.96 5.49
N THR A 230 3.09 8.10 4.96
CA THR A 230 2.50 9.39 4.57
C THR A 230 1.00 9.42 4.89
N PRO A 231 0.42 10.57 5.25
CA PRO A 231 -0.99 10.63 5.67
C PRO A 231 -2.01 10.38 4.54
N ALA A 232 -1.69 10.71 3.29
CA ALA A 232 -2.59 10.57 2.15
C ALA A 232 -4.04 11.07 2.43
N PHE A 233 -5.08 10.25 2.19
CA PHE A 233 -6.50 10.63 2.38
C PHE A 233 -6.96 10.73 3.85
N MET A 234 -6.04 10.66 4.83
CA MET A 234 -6.37 11.03 6.22
C MET A 234 -6.64 12.54 6.39
N CYS A 235 -6.32 13.34 5.36
CA CYS A 235 -6.47 14.78 5.30
C CYS A 235 -7.34 15.21 4.11
N GLU A 236 -8.27 16.14 4.34
CA GLU A 236 -9.02 16.82 3.28
C GLU A 236 -8.15 17.90 2.63
N THR A 237 -7.66 17.63 1.43
CA THR A 237 -6.82 18.55 0.65
C THR A 237 -6.99 18.32 -0.85
N ALA A 238 -6.36 19.16 -1.67
CA ALA A 238 -6.35 18.96 -3.12
C ALA A 238 -5.67 17.62 -3.48
N LEU A 239 -6.26 16.89 -4.44
CA LEU A 239 -5.84 15.54 -4.81
C LEU A 239 -4.33 15.42 -5.12
N HIS A 240 -3.74 16.42 -5.77
CA HIS A 240 -2.31 16.40 -6.12
C HIS A 240 -1.40 16.38 -4.87
N ASN A 241 -1.78 17.02 -3.76
CA ASN A 241 -1.00 16.98 -2.52
C ASN A 241 -0.88 15.56 -1.97
N ILE A 242 -1.95 14.77 -2.10
CA ILE A 242 -1.98 13.37 -1.71
C ILE A 242 -1.04 12.56 -2.59
N PHE A 243 -1.09 12.76 -3.91
CA PHE A 243 -0.25 12.07 -4.88
C PHE A 243 1.24 12.41 -4.69
N ASP A 244 1.55 13.66 -4.35
CA ASP A 244 2.90 14.13 -4.06
C ASP A 244 3.44 13.50 -2.77
N GLY A 245 2.61 13.42 -1.71
CA GLY A 245 2.98 12.74 -0.46
C GLY A 245 3.29 11.26 -0.67
N ILE A 246 2.45 10.57 -1.43
CA ILE A 246 2.65 9.16 -1.82
C ILE A 246 3.92 8.98 -2.64
N GLY A 247 4.19 9.89 -3.60
CA GLY A 247 5.44 9.86 -4.37
C GLY A 247 6.67 9.96 -3.48
N LYS A 248 6.68 10.90 -2.53
CA LYS A 248 7.77 11.03 -1.56
C LYS A 248 7.91 9.80 -0.66
N MET A 249 6.80 9.16 -0.28
CA MET A 249 6.83 7.90 0.47
C MET A 249 7.49 6.79 -0.37
N VAL A 250 7.08 6.61 -1.63
CA VAL A 250 7.69 5.61 -2.53
C VAL A 250 9.18 5.87 -2.71
N ASP A 251 9.59 7.12 -2.96
CA ASP A 251 11.00 7.51 -3.05
C ASP A 251 11.77 7.19 -1.77
N GLY A 252 11.16 7.46 -0.60
CA GLY A 252 11.73 7.13 0.70
C GLY A 252 11.94 5.63 0.89
N VAL A 253 10.98 4.80 0.46
CA VAL A 253 11.09 3.33 0.49
C VAL A 253 12.26 2.88 -0.39
N LEU A 254 12.31 3.35 -1.65
CA LEU A 254 13.33 2.93 -2.60
C LEU A 254 14.75 3.36 -2.19
N LYS A 255 14.92 4.52 -1.55
CA LYS A 255 16.21 4.96 -0.98
C LYS A 255 16.74 4.06 0.14
N LEU A 256 15.88 3.26 0.78
CA LEU A 256 16.26 2.34 1.85
C LEU A 256 16.52 0.90 1.36
N VAL A 257 16.26 0.62 0.08
CA VAL A 257 16.59 -0.64 -0.56
C VAL A 257 18.11 -0.75 -0.67
N LYS A 258 18.66 -1.90 -0.25
CA LYS A 258 20.07 -2.20 -0.48
C LYS A 258 20.25 -2.65 -1.93
N LEU A 259 21.29 -2.16 -2.59
CA LEU A 259 21.68 -2.67 -3.91
C LEU A 259 22.05 -4.16 -3.76
N ARG A 260 21.56 -4.99 -4.69
CA ARG A 260 21.98 -6.39 -4.78
C ARG A 260 23.45 -6.39 -5.23
N THR A 261 24.35 -6.81 -4.34
CA THR A 261 25.74 -7.14 -4.65
C THR A 261 25.82 -8.48 -5.33
#